data_AF-A0A942TG95-F1
#
_entry.id   AF-A0A942TG95-F1
#
_cell.length_a   1.000
_cell.length_b   1.000
_cell.length_c   1.000
_cell.angle_alpha   90.00
_cell.angle_beta   90.00
_cell.angle_gamma   90.00
#
_symmetry.space_group_name_H-M   'P 1'
#
loop_
_entity.id
_entity.type
_entity.pdbx_description
1 polymer ?
#
loop_
_entity_poly.entity_id
_entity_poly.type
_entity_poly.pdbx_seq_one_letter_code
_entity_poly.pdbx_strand_id
1 'polypeptide(L)'
;MTQTNNEAIEEIKKAYKPGLVIPICTTLICIAPYLHLLLDIIDKNYNRLLLLVIISAPLIAYISIVWTKYFYHMSKYKAEVNS
;
A
#
# COMPACT_ATOMS: atom_id res chain seq x y z
N MET A 1 19.53 24.07 27.55
CA MET A 1 18.44 24.47 26.64
C MET A 1 18.42 23.70 25.31
N THR A 2 19.31 22.73 25.09
CA THR A 2 19.45 21.99 23.82
C THR A 2 18.76 20.62 23.79
N GLN A 3 18.50 19.98 24.93
CA GLN A 3 17.87 18.65 24.99
C GLN A 3 16.41 18.65 24.52
N THR A 4 15.60 19.61 24.95
CA THR A 4 14.18 19.70 24.62
C THR A 4 13.90 19.91 23.13
N ASN A 5 14.81 20.59 22.41
CA ASN A 5 14.66 20.80 20.97
C ASN A 5 14.92 19.52 20.16
N ASN A 6 15.88 18.69 20.59
CA ASN A 6 16.17 17.43 19.89
C ASN A 6 15.04 16.41 20.07
N GLU A 7 14.43 16.33 21.25
CA GLU A 7 13.30 15.45 21.54
C GLU A 7 12.04 15.85 20.73
N ALA A 8 11.74 17.15 20.64
CA ALA A 8 10.63 17.65 19.83
C ALA A 8 10.82 17.34 18.33
N ILE A 9 12.05 17.44 17.81
CA ILE A 9 12.36 17.11 16.41
C ILE A 9 12.20 15.60 16.16
N GLU A 10 12.57 14.74 17.11
CA GLU A 10 12.36 13.29 16.99
C GLU A 10 10.88 12.89 17.00
N GLU A 11 10.05 13.54 17.83
CA GLU A 11 8.61 13.30 17.85
C GLU A 11 7.95 13.72 16.54
N ILE A 12 8.34 14.88 15.98
CA ILE A 12 7.86 15.34 14.67
C ILE A 12 8.29 14.35 13.58
N LYS A 13 9.54 13.87 13.59
CA LYS A 13 10.02 12.83 12.66
C LYS A 13 9.18 11.54 12.78
N LYS A 14 8.89 11.06 14.00
CA LYS A 14 8.03 9.89 14.22
C LYS A 14 6.60 10.10 13.69
N ALA A 15 6.01 11.27 13.92
CA ALA A 15 4.66 11.60 13.47
C ALA A 15 4.57 11.71 11.94
N TYR A 16 5.63 12.16 11.28
CA TYR A 16 5.69 12.29 9.81
C TYR A 16 6.04 10.99 9.08
N LYS A 17 6.40 9.93 9.82
CA LYS A 17 6.76 8.64 9.22
C LYS A 17 5.54 8.05 8.50
N PRO A 18 5.61 7.81 7.19
CA PRO A 18 4.49 7.25 6.46
C PRO A 18 4.12 5.87 7.02
N GLY A 19 2.87 5.74 7.46
CA GLY A 19 2.34 4.52 8.06
C GLY A 19 2.15 3.41 7.02
N LEU A 20 2.55 2.18 7.38
CA LEU A 20 2.39 0.99 6.55
C LEU A 20 0.96 0.43 6.54
N VAL A 21 0.10 0.95 7.42
CA VAL A 21 -1.27 0.45 7.61
C VAL A 21 -2.12 0.61 6.36
N ILE A 22 -2.12 1.80 5.75
CA ILE A 22 -2.92 2.09 4.55
C ILE A 22 -2.56 1.16 3.37
N PRO A 23 -1.29 1.02 2.95
CA PRO A 23 -0.95 0.11 1.85
C PRO A 23 -1.28 -1.35 2.16
N ILE A 24 -1.08 -1.81 3.41
CA ILE A 24 -1.42 -3.18 3.83
C ILE A 24 -2.93 -3.44 3.76
N CYS A 25 -3.74 -2.55 4.34
CA CYS A 25 -5.20 -2.67 4.32
C CYS A 25 -5.73 -2.68 2.87
N THR A 26 -5.20 -1.81 2.02
CA THR A 26 -5.55 -1.77 0.59
C THR A 26 -5.22 -3.07 -0.11
N THR A 27 -4.04 -3.66 0.13
CA THR A 27 -3.69 -4.97 -0.46
C THR A 27 -4.59 -6.09 0.03
N LEU A 28 -4.95 -6.12 1.31
CA LEU A 28 -5.84 -7.14 1.87
C LEU A 28 -7.23 -7.08 1.25
N ILE A 29 -7.78 -5.87 1.07
CA ILE A 29 -9.09 -5.68 0.42
C ILE A 29 -9.03 -6.10 -1.04
N CYS A 30 -7.98 -5.72 -1.76
CA CYS A 30 -7.86 -6.03 -3.19
C CYS A 30 -7.54 -7.50 -3.49
N ILE A 31 -7.08 -8.28 -2.50
CA ILE A 31 -6.87 -9.73 -2.63
C ILE A 31 -8.18 -10.50 -2.73
N ALA A 32 -9.29 -10.01 -2.16
CA ALA A 32 -10.58 -10.71 -2.18
C ALA A 32 -11.08 -11.09 -3.60
N PRO A 33 -11.14 -10.16 -4.58
CA PRO A 33 -11.54 -10.51 -5.95
C PRO A 33 -10.51 -11.41 -6.65
N TYR A 34 -9.23 -11.32 -6.29
CA TYR A 34 -8.20 -12.22 -6.80
C TYR A 34 -8.38 -13.66 -6.28
N LEU A 35 -8.68 -13.83 -4.99
CA LEU A 35 -9.01 -15.14 -4.41
C LEU A 35 -10.27 -15.74 -5.04
N HIS A 36 -11.28 -14.90 -5.30
CA HIS A 36 -12.50 -15.33 -5.98
C HIS A 36 -12.22 -15.79 -7.41
N LEU A 37 -11.37 -15.07 -8.15
CA LEU A 37 -10.89 -15.49 -9.48
C LEU A 37 -10.14 -16.84 -9.42
N LEU A 38 -9.30 -17.03 -8.40
CA LEU A 38 -8.56 -18.29 -8.23
C LEU A 38 -9.50 -19.48 -8.03
N LEU A 39 -10.55 -19.31 -7.22
CA LEU A 39 -11.57 -20.33 -7.00
C LEU A 39 -12.33 -20.66 -8.30
N ASP A 40 -12.76 -19.65 -9.05
CA ASP A 40 -13.44 -19.86 -10.35
C ASP A 40 -12.54 -20.60 -11.36
N ILE A 41 -11.22 -20.39 -11.34
CA ILE A 41 -10.26 -21.12 -12.18
C ILE A 41 -10.16 -22.58 -11.76
N ILE A 42 -10.10 -22.86 -10.46
CA ILE A 42 -10.03 -24.23 -9.91
C ILE A 42 -11.31 -24.99 -10.26
N ASP A 43 -12.48 -24.34 -10.16
CA ASP A 43 -13.78 -24.90 -10.53
C ASP A 43 -14.04 -24.92 -12.04
N LYS A 44 -13.07 -24.51 -12.88
CA LYS A 44 -13.15 -24.43 -14.35
C LYS A 44 -14.36 -23.63 -14.86
N ASN A 45 -14.84 -22.68 -14.06
CA ASN A 45 -16.01 -21.87 -14.39
C ASN A 45 -15.61 -20.59 -15.13
N TYR A 46 -15.29 -20.74 -16.42
CA TYR A 46 -14.73 -19.64 -17.22
C TYR A 46 -15.76 -18.57 -17.63
N ASN A 47 -17.06 -18.79 -17.42
CA ASN A 47 -18.12 -17.87 -17.82
C ASN A 47 -17.99 -16.48 -17.20
N ARG A 48 -17.35 -16.37 -16.03
CA ARG A 48 -17.19 -15.10 -15.30
C ARG A 48 -15.73 -14.63 -15.24
N LEU A 49 -14.81 -15.39 -15.83
CA LEU A 49 -13.37 -15.12 -15.78
C LEU A 49 -13.03 -13.76 -16.40
N LEU A 50 -13.60 -13.46 -17.58
CA LEU A 50 -13.35 -12.21 -18.30
C LEU A 50 -13.79 -10.99 -17.47
N LEU A 51 -14.93 -11.10 -16.80
CA LEU A 51 -15.49 -10.03 -15.95
C LEU A 51 -14.60 -9.81 -14.72
N LEU A 52 -14.16 -10.88 -14.06
CA LEU A 52 -13.26 -10.80 -12.92
C LEU A 52 -11.87 -10.28 -13.32
N VAL A 53 -11.36 -10.63 -14.50
CA VAL A 53 -10.10 -10.08 -15.02
C VAL A 53 -10.23 -8.57 -15.23
N ILE A 54 -11.32 -8.10 -15.85
CA ILE A 54 -11.58 -6.67 -16.06
C ILE A 54 -11.68 -5.90 -14.74
N ILE A 55 -12.20 -6.52 -13.68
CA ILE A 55 -12.25 -5.90 -12.34
C ILE A 55 -10.89 -5.96 -11.64
N SER A 56 -10.14 -7.05 -11.78
CA SER A 56 -8.85 -7.24 -11.11
C SER A 56 -7.73 -6.34 -11.66
N ALA A 57 -7.75 -6.04 -12.96
CA ALA A 57 -6.75 -5.18 -13.61
C ALA A 57 -6.66 -3.76 -13.00
N PRO A 58 -7.76 -2.99 -12.87
CA PRO A 58 -7.71 -1.67 -12.24
C PRO A 58 -7.38 -1.73 -10.75
N LEU A 59 -7.75 -2.81 -10.05
CA LEU A 59 -7.36 -3.02 -8.65
C LEU A 59 -5.84 -3.18 -8.50
N ILE A 60 -5.20 -3.98 -9.36
CA ILE A 60 -3.73 -4.14 -9.36
C ILE A 60 -3.04 -2.81 -9.68
N ALA A 61 -3.57 -2.05 -10.64
CA ALA A 61 -3.06 -0.72 -10.95
C ALA A 61 -3.17 0.24 -9.74
N TYR A 62 -4.31 0.22 -9.04
CA TYR A 62 -4.52 1.03 -7.84
C TYR A 62 -3.56 0.66 -6.71
N ILE A 63 -3.39 -0.63 -6.42
CA ILE A 63 -2.40 -1.13 -5.44
C ILE A 63 -1.01 -0.61 -5.79
N SER A 64 -0.62 -0.71 -7.07
CA SER A 64 0.70 -0.28 -7.53
C SER A 64 0.94 1.21 -7.28
N ILE A 65 -0.07 2.05 -7.53
CA ILE A 65 -0.02 3.50 -7.25
C ILE A 65 0.12 3.75 -5.74
N VAL A 66 -0.67 3.06 -4.91
CA VAL A 66 -0.63 3.21 -3.44
C VAL A 66 0.75 2.85 -2.90
N TRP A 67 1.33 1.73 -3.34
CA TRP A 67 2.68 1.33 -2.96
C TRP A 67 3.75 2.27 -3.49
N THR A 68 3.64 2.73 -4.74
CA THR A 68 4.57 3.72 -5.31
C THR A 68 4.56 5.00 -4.50
N LYS A 69 3.38 5.51 -4.13
CA LYS A 69 3.23 6.69 -3.28
C LYS A 69 3.81 6.46 -1.88
N TYR A 70 3.61 5.28 -1.30
CA TYR A 70 4.18 4.91 -0.01
C TYR A 70 5.72 4.91 -0.06
N PHE A 71 6.31 4.22 -1.04
CA PHE A 71 7.77 4.18 -1.21
C PHE A 71 8.36 5.56 -1.50
N TYR A 72 7.68 6.38 -2.29
CA TYR A 72 8.10 7.75 -2.55
C TYR A 72 8.13 8.59 -1.26
N HIS A 73 7.06 8.56 -0.46
CA HIS A 73 7.04 9.27 0.84
C HIS A 73 8.08 8.71 1.81
N MET A 74 8.29 7.40 1.84
CA MET A 74 9.28 6.76 2.70
C MET A 74 10.71 7.13 2.29
N SER A 75 10.98 7.22 0.98
CA SER A 75 12.27 7.66 0.44
C SER A 75 12.55 9.13 0.78
N LYS A 76 11.55 10.00 0.58
CA LYS A 76 11.64 11.41 0.95
C LYS A 76 11.85 11.60 2.45
N TYR A 77 11.10 10.88 3.28
CA TYR A 77 11.29 10.85 4.73
C TYR A 77 12.72 10.41 5.11
N LYS A 78 13.24 9.35 4.50
CA LYS A 78 14.63 8.91 4.75
C LYS A 78 15.66 9.98 4.36
N ALA A 79 15.46 10.67 3.24
CA ALA A 79 16.34 11.74 2.80
C ALA A 79 16.33 12.94 3.76
N GLU A 80 15.14 13.35 4.24
CA GLU A 80 14.97 14.46 5.19
C GLU A 80 15.45 14.11 6.61
N VAL A 81 15.45 12.82 6.98
CA VAL A 81 15.93 12.38 8.31
C VAL A 81 17.44 12.21 8.36
N ASN A 82 18.08 11.81 7.25
CA ASN A 82 19.54 11.60 7.14
C ASN A 82 20.31 12.84 6.64
N SER A 83 19.63 13.90 6.21
CA SER A 83 20.24 15.20 5.88
C SER A 83 20.34 16.09 7.12
#